data_AF-A0A1M6WP94-F1
#
_entry.id   AF-A0A1M6WP94-F1
#
_cell.length_a   1.000
_cell.length_b   1.000
_cell.length_c   1.000
_cell.angle_alpha   90.00
_cell.angle_beta   90.00
_cell.angle_gamma   90.00
#
_symmetry.space_group_name_H-M   'P 1'
#
loop_
_entity.id
_entity.type
_entity.pdbx_description
1 polymer ?
#
loop_
_entity_poly.entity_id
_entity_poly.type
_entity_poly.pdbx_seq_one_letter_code
_entity_poly.pdbx_strand_id
1 'polypeptide(L)'
;MDNIIINVWLFIAIPLLMSIVCISMANSKGDNRNSGAGYRTKRSMESPENWNFANRTFGYYSIGILIMELTALVLEHKVLIPKKIILTEQIFYINIILLIAGTAIGIIIIELRLRMKK
;
A
#
# COMPACT_ATOMS: atom_id res chain seq x y z
N MET A 1 -11.49 15.78 16.88
CA MET A 1 -12.62 14.84 16.78
C MET A 1 -12.04 13.53 16.29
N ASP A 2 -11.94 12.53 17.15
CA ASP A 2 -11.32 11.24 16.82
C ASP A 2 -12.25 10.50 15.85
N ASN A 3 -12.12 10.78 14.56
CA ASN A 3 -12.94 10.15 13.55
C ASN A 3 -12.30 8.81 13.17
N ILE A 4 -12.37 7.86 14.11
CA ILE A 4 -11.89 6.48 13.96
C ILE A 4 -12.36 5.85 12.65
N ILE A 5 -13.57 6.21 12.21
CA ILE A 5 -14.14 5.78 10.93
C ILE A 5 -13.26 6.26 9.77
N ILE A 6 -12.89 7.54 9.73
CA ILE A 6 -11.99 8.10 8.70
C ILE A 6 -10.62 7.41 8.73
N ASN A 7 -10.04 7.20 9.92
CA ASN A 7 -8.74 6.54 10.05
C ASN A 7 -8.77 5.10 9.53
N VAL A 8 -9.79 4.32 9.89
CA VAL A 8 -9.96 2.94 9.40
C VAL A 8 -10.16 2.94 7.88
N TRP A 9 -11.02 3.82 7.34
CA TRP A 9 -11.23 3.88 5.90
C TRP A 9 -9.97 4.25 5.12
N LEU A 10 -9.22 5.26 5.56
CA LEU A 10 -8.04 5.74 4.85
C LEU A 10 -6.85 4.80 5.00
N PHE A 11 -6.53 4.38 6.22
CA PHE A 11 -5.27 3.69 6.50
C PHE A 11 -5.39 2.17 6.48
N ILE A 12 -6.59 1.62 6.56
CA ILE A 12 -6.82 0.16 6.49
C ILE A 12 -7.47 -0.23 5.17
N ALA A 13 -8.62 0.36 4.84
CA ALA A 13 -9.37 -0.09 3.67
C ALA A 13 -8.62 0.15 2.36
N ILE A 14 -7.94 1.29 2.20
CA ILE A 14 -7.17 1.60 0.98
C ILE A 14 -6.04 0.59 0.73
N PRO A 15 -5.06 0.39 1.62
CA PRO A 15 -3.97 -0.56 1.37
C PRO A 15 -4.45 -2.00 1.28
N LEU A 16 -5.53 -2.36 1.99
CA LEU A 16 -6.17 -3.67 1.84
C LEU A 16 -6.76 -3.85 0.44
N LEU A 17 -7.53 -2.88 -0.06
CA LEU A 17 -8.10 -2.92 -1.40
C LEU A 17 -7.00 -2.95 -2.47
N MET A 18 -5.94 -2.15 -2.32
CA MET A 18 -4.79 -2.15 -3.22
C MET A 18 -4.12 -3.53 -3.25
N SER A 19 -3.91 -4.14 -2.08
CA SER A 19 -3.38 -5.49 -1.96
C SER A 19 -4.24 -6.51 -2.70
N ILE A 20 -5.53 -6.57 -2.40
CA ILE A 20 -6.48 -7.52 -2.99
C ILE A 20 -6.52 -7.37 -4.50
N VAL A 21 -6.69 -6.14 -5.00
CA VAL A 21 -6.76 -5.86 -6.44
C VAL A 21 -5.47 -6.30 -7.12
N CYS A 22 -4.30 -5.88 -6.62
CA CYS A 22 -3.05 -6.18 -7.30
C CYS A 22 -2.70 -7.69 -7.24
N ILE A 23 -2.91 -8.36 -6.11
CA ILE A 23 -2.68 -9.82 -6.01
C ILE A 23 -3.65 -10.58 -6.93
N SER A 24 -4.93 -10.20 -6.96
CA SER A 24 -5.91 -10.82 -7.84
C SER A 24 -5.51 -10.67 -9.32
N MET A 25 -5.09 -9.48 -9.72
CA MET A 25 -4.68 -9.21 -11.09
C MET A 25 -3.44 -9.99 -11.51
N ALA A 26 -2.49 -10.21 -10.60
CA ALA A 26 -1.28 -10.97 -10.91
C ALA A 26 -1.49 -12.49 -11.08
N ASN A 27 -2.60 -13.02 -10.57
CA ASN A 27 -2.92 -14.45 -10.61
C ASN A 27 -3.81 -14.84 -11.80
N SER A 28 -4.05 -13.93 -12.74
CA SER A 28 -4.89 -14.24 -13.90
C SER A 28 -4.16 -15.14 -14.88
N LYS A 29 -4.87 -16.14 -15.41
CA LYS A 29 -4.32 -17.12 -16.36
C LYS A 29 -4.08 -16.54 -17.77
N GLY A 30 -4.54 -15.32 -18.03
CA GLY A 30 -4.44 -14.66 -19.33
C GLY A 30 -3.83 -13.27 -19.22
N ASP A 31 -3.85 -12.53 -20.33
CA ASP A 31 -3.49 -11.13 -20.33
C ASP A 31 -4.68 -10.29 -19.87
N ASN A 32 -4.62 -9.77 -18.65
CA ASN A 32 -5.63 -8.90 -18.05
C ASN A 32 -5.13 -7.46 -17.83
N ARG A 33 -4.05 -7.08 -18.52
CA ARG A 33 -3.51 -5.72 -18.50
C ARG A 33 -4.60 -4.73 -18.91
N ASN A 34 -4.76 -3.65 -18.15
CA ASN A 34 -5.75 -2.62 -18.45
C ASN A 34 -5.33 -1.25 -17.90
N SER A 35 -6.06 -0.22 -18.32
CA SER A 35 -5.81 1.16 -17.92
C SER A 35 -6.57 1.60 -16.67
N GLY A 36 -7.38 0.73 -16.04
CA GLY A 36 -8.30 1.10 -14.96
C GLY A 36 -7.86 0.70 -13.54
N ALA A 37 -7.23 -0.47 -13.37
CA ALA A 37 -6.92 -1.05 -12.05
C ALA A 37 -5.51 -1.63 -11.98
N GLY A 38 -4.98 -1.80 -10.76
CA GLY A 38 -3.67 -2.38 -10.50
C GLY A 38 -2.49 -1.42 -10.69
N TYR A 39 -1.28 -1.98 -10.65
CA TYR A 39 -0.01 -1.27 -10.81
C TYR A 39 0.30 -1.03 -12.31
N ARG A 40 0.16 0.23 -12.74
CA ARG A 40 0.07 0.62 -14.15
C ARG A 40 1.15 1.63 -14.57
N THR A 41 2.42 1.30 -14.37
CA THR A 41 3.51 2.11 -14.93
C THR A 41 3.78 1.71 -16.37
N LYS A 42 4.49 2.58 -17.10
CA LYS A 42 4.89 2.28 -18.48
C LYS A 42 5.62 0.93 -18.57
N ARG A 43 6.52 0.64 -17.63
CA ARG A 43 7.31 -0.61 -17.62
C ARG A 43 6.49 -1.84 -17.22
N SER A 44 5.57 -1.71 -16.26
CA SER A 44 4.71 -2.85 -15.87
C SER A 44 3.79 -3.28 -17.01
N MET A 45 3.39 -2.34 -17.87
CA MET A 45 2.47 -2.60 -18.97
C MET A 45 3.12 -3.23 -20.22
N GLU A 46 4.45 -3.33 -20.29
CA GLU A 46 5.15 -3.77 -21.51
C GLU A 46 4.93 -5.24 -21.86
N SER A 47 4.83 -6.12 -20.86
CA SER A 47 4.60 -7.55 -21.06
C SER A 47 3.69 -8.13 -19.99
N PRO A 48 2.99 -9.24 -20.25
CA PRO A 48 2.21 -9.95 -19.23
C PRO A 48 3.06 -10.37 -18.02
N GLU A 49 4.33 -10.73 -18.25
CA GLU A 49 5.25 -11.08 -17.17
C GLU A 49 5.57 -9.88 -16.27
N ASN A 50 5.88 -8.71 -16.85
CA ASN A 50 6.14 -7.48 -16.10
C ASN A 50 4.90 -7.04 -15.32
N TRP A 51 3.73 -7.18 -15.93
CA TRP A 51 2.45 -6.87 -15.30
C TRP A 51 2.18 -7.74 -14.08
N ASN A 52 2.30 -9.05 -14.24
CA ASN A 52 2.07 -10.00 -13.16
C ASN A 52 3.10 -9.81 -12.04
N PHE A 53 4.37 -9.61 -12.39
CA PHE A 53 5.43 -9.33 -11.43
C PHE A 53 5.16 -8.05 -10.63
N ALA A 54 4.85 -6.94 -11.31
CA ALA A 54 4.65 -5.65 -10.67
C ALA A 54 3.41 -5.65 -9.78
N ASN A 55 2.28 -6.17 -10.26
CA ASN A 55 1.05 -6.28 -9.47
C ASN A 55 1.22 -7.20 -8.26
N ARG A 56 1.86 -8.37 -8.43
CA ARG A 56 2.13 -9.28 -7.30
C ARG A 56 3.00 -8.60 -6.25
N THR A 57 4.09 -7.97 -6.70
CA THR A 57 5.04 -7.31 -5.81
C THR A 57 4.38 -6.15 -5.08
N PHE A 58 3.70 -5.26 -5.80
CA PHE A 58 3.00 -4.12 -5.22
C PHE A 58 1.88 -4.52 -4.26
N GLY A 59 1.16 -5.60 -4.57
CA GLY A 59 0.15 -6.16 -3.68
C GLY A 59 0.73 -6.59 -2.35
N TYR A 60 1.85 -7.32 -2.34
CA TYR A 60 2.55 -7.68 -1.10
C TYR A 60 3.14 -6.47 -0.36
N TYR A 61 3.68 -5.47 -1.08
CA TYR A 61 4.08 -4.21 -0.45
C TYR A 61 2.91 -3.51 0.23
N SER A 62 1.74 -3.52 -0.40
CA SER A 62 0.51 -2.94 0.17
C SER A 62 0.07 -3.67 1.45
N ILE A 63 0.31 -4.99 1.56
CA ILE A 63 0.13 -5.72 2.83
C ILE A 63 1.12 -5.22 3.90
N GLY A 64 2.39 -5.00 3.53
CA GLY A 64 3.38 -4.43 4.45
C GLY A 64 2.95 -3.06 4.98
N ILE A 65 2.46 -2.19 4.10
CA ILE A 65 1.91 -0.89 4.46
C ILE A 65 0.69 -1.05 5.39
N LEU A 66 -0.25 -1.93 5.04
CA LEU A 66 -1.42 -2.23 5.88
C LEU A 66 -1.02 -2.63 7.31
N ILE A 67 0.00 -3.48 7.47
CA ILE A 67 0.49 -3.91 8.79
C ILE A 67 1.12 -2.73 9.56
N MET A 68 1.89 -1.88 8.88
CA MET A 68 2.47 -0.68 9.50
C MET A 68 1.38 0.28 9.98
N GLU A 69 0.37 0.53 9.15
CA GLU A 69 -0.78 1.39 9.48
C GLU A 69 -1.61 0.81 10.63
N LEU A 70 -1.91 -0.49 10.61
CA LEU A 70 -2.58 -1.17 11.73
C LEU A 70 -1.80 -1.01 13.03
N THR A 71 -0.48 -1.20 12.98
CA THR A 71 0.38 -1.05 14.15
C THR A 71 0.34 0.37 14.67
N ALA A 72 0.44 1.37 13.79
CA ALA A 72 0.39 2.78 14.16
C ALA A 72 -0.97 3.16 14.78
N LEU A 73 -2.09 2.67 14.24
CA LEU A 73 -3.43 2.88 14.81
C LEU A 73 -3.63 2.19 16.18
N VAL A 74 -3.11 0.99 16.36
CA VAL A 74 -3.16 0.29 17.67
C VAL A 74 -2.36 1.05 18.73
N LEU A 75 -1.19 1.58 18.34
CA LEU A 75 -0.39 2.44 19.21
C LEU A 75 -1.09 3.77 19.51
N GLU A 76 -1.78 4.36 18.51
CA GLU A 76 -2.60 5.58 18.66
C GLU A 76 -3.71 5.41 19.68
N HIS A 77 -4.41 4.29 19.64
CA HIS A 77 -5.49 3.99 20.58
C HIS A 77 -4.98 3.53 21.94
N LYS A 78 -3.66 3.66 22.19
CA LYS A 78 -3.02 3.58 23.50
C LYS A 78 -3.32 2.27 24.23
N VAL A 79 -3.44 1.16 23.50
CA VAL A 79 -3.48 -0.17 24.12
C VAL A 79 -2.20 -0.41 24.95
N LEU A 80 -1.08 0.25 24.59
CA LEU A 80 0.25 -0.01 25.16
C LEU A 80 1.09 1.22 25.59
N ILE A 81 0.68 2.47 25.32
CA ILE A 81 1.52 3.67 25.59
C ILE A 81 0.80 4.69 26.49
N PRO A 82 1.41 5.14 27.61
CA PRO A 82 0.81 6.12 28.52
C PRO A 82 0.45 7.43 27.82
N LYS A 83 -0.70 8.01 28.19
CA LYS A 83 -1.41 9.14 27.55
C LYS A 83 -0.61 10.42 27.20
N LYS A 84 0.65 10.57 27.64
CA LYS A 84 1.34 11.87 27.73
C LYS A 84 2.26 12.27 26.57
N ILE A 85 2.61 11.38 25.64
CA ILE A 85 3.73 11.66 24.71
C ILE A 85 3.27 12.16 23.34
N ILE A 86 2.12 11.71 22.83
CA ILE A 86 1.70 11.99 21.45
C ILE A 86 0.24 12.45 21.42
N LEU A 87 0.01 13.59 20.75
CA LEU A 87 -1.32 14.14 20.49
C LEU A 87 -1.95 13.41 19.29
N THR A 88 -3.26 13.13 19.36
CA THR A 88 -3.98 12.36 18.33
C THR A 88 -3.85 12.96 16.92
N GLU A 89 -3.84 14.29 16.80
CA GLU A 89 -3.68 14.98 15.51
C GLU A 89 -2.33 14.70 14.85
N GLN A 90 -1.25 14.57 15.63
CA GLN A 90 0.08 14.28 15.08
C GLN A 90 0.15 12.87 14.47
N ILE A 91 -0.59 11.92 15.04
CA ILE A 91 -0.58 10.52 14.58
C ILE A 91 -1.28 10.37 13.24
N PHE A 92 -2.38 11.09 13.04
CA PHE A 92 -3.04 11.17 11.74
C PHE A 92 -2.06 11.59 10.62
N TYR A 93 -1.27 12.65 10.86
CA TYR A 93 -0.26 13.09 9.89
C TYR A 93 0.88 12.09 9.71
N ILE A 94 1.32 11.44 10.79
CA ILE A 94 2.33 10.36 10.72
C ILE A 94 1.84 9.22 9.83
N ASN A 95 0.59 8.77 9.98
CA ASN A 95 0.00 7.72 9.16
C ASN A 95 -0.11 8.14 7.69
N ILE A 96 -0.51 9.39 7.40
CA ILE A 96 -0.49 9.91 6.02
C ILE A 96 0.92 9.84 5.43
N ILE A 97 1.93 10.27 6.19
CA ILE A 97 3.32 10.25 5.72
C ILE A 97 3.80 8.81 5.49
N LEU A 98 3.47 7.88 6.40
CA LEU A 98 3.81 6.47 6.29
C LEU A 98 3.17 5.84 5.04
N LEU A 99 1.87 6.08 4.82
CA LEU A 99 1.15 5.60 3.64
C LEU A 99 1.77 6.13 2.35
N ILE A 100 2.01 7.44 2.25
CA ILE A 100 2.57 8.06 1.04
C ILE A 100 4.01 7.59 0.80
N ALA A 101 4.87 7.66 1.83
CA ALA A 101 6.27 7.29 1.71
C ALA A 101 6.43 5.80 1.42
N GLY A 102 5.69 4.93 2.13
CA GLY A 102 5.69 3.49 1.92
C GLY A 102 5.24 3.12 0.50
N THR A 103 4.17 3.76 0.01
CA THR A 103 3.69 3.56 -1.36
C THR A 103 4.73 4.02 -2.39
N ALA A 104 5.30 5.21 -2.21
CA ALA A 104 6.31 5.76 -3.12
C ALA A 104 7.58 4.89 -3.17
N ILE A 105 8.07 4.44 -2.01
CA ILE A 105 9.21 3.52 -1.92
C ILE A 105 8.91 2.21 -2.65
N GLY A 106 7.72 1.63 -2.44
CA GLY A 106 7.28 0.43 -3.16
C GLY A 106 7.31 0.61 -4.67
N ILE A 107 6.77 1.72 -5.17
CA ILE A 107 6.78 2.08 -6.60
C ILE A 107 8.22 2.18 -7.11
N ILE A 108 9.09 2.93 -6.42
CA ILE A 108 10.49 3.11 -6.83
C ILE A 108 11.21 1.76 -6.92
N ILE A 109 11.07 0.90 -5.90
CA ILE A 109 11.72 -0.41 -5.88
C ILE A 109 11.23 -1.28 -7.05
N ILE A 110 9.93 -1.30 -7.31
CA ILE A 110 9.35 -2.08 -8.42
C ILE A 110 9.86 -1.57 -9.77
N GLU A 111 9.87 -0.25 -9.99
CA GLU A 111 10.39 0.32 -11.24
C GLU A 111 11.87 0.04 -11.45
N LEU A 112 12.68 0.09 -10.39
CA LEU A 112 14.10 -0.27 -10.47
C LEU A 112 14.27 -1.74 -10.86
N ARG A 113 13.50 -2.65 -10.24
CA ARG A 113 13.54 -4.09 -10.57
C ARG A 113 13.09 -4.37 -12.00
N LEU A 114 12.02 -3.72 -12.47
CA LEU A 114 11.55 -3.83 -13.85
C LEU A 114 12.58 -3.30 -14.85
N ARG A 115 13.32 -2.24 -14.50
CA ARG A 115 14.39 -1.71 -15.34
C ARG A 115 15.56 -2.69 -15.48
N MET A 116 15.91 -3.41 -14.42
CA MET A 116 17.01 -4.39 -14.42
C MET A 116 16.69 -5.70 -15.13
N LYS A 117 15.40 -5.99 -15.38
CA LYS A 117 14.94 -7.17 -16.13
C LYS A 117 15.10 -7.03 -17.66
N LYS A 118 15.33 -5.81 -18.15
CA LYS A 118 15.60 -5.54 -19.57
C LYS A 118 17.08 -5.64 -19.86
#